data_AF-A0A851CXU6-F1
#
_entry.id   AF-A0A851CXU6-F1
#
_cell.length_a   1.000
_cell.length_b   1.000
_cell.length_c   1.000
_cell.angle_alpha   90.00
_cell.angle_beta   90.00
_cell.angle_gamma   90.00
#
_symmetry.space_group_name_H-M   'P 1'
#
loop_
_entity.id
_entity.type
_entity.pdbx_description
1 polymer ?
#
loop_
_entity_poly.entity_id
_entity_poly.type
_entity_poly.pdbx_seq_one_letter_code
_entity_poly.pdbx_strand_id
1 'polypeptide(L)'
;CCLPGCECVWTDWIDVSYPDSSDRNSGDYETFENIKKSNSSWVCVKAENISCRAEHYPNIPIADLGQIVECNVNTGLICNNRDQQIGGIIPMPVCLNYQISVCCTPNRPECLPTPTSSTTSSSSSSTTSRVSTIAPTTVPAVSPNETTTTTVPPTGTTSRSTPATTTIPLSSTPTATTSSTSA
;
A
#
# COMPACT_ATOMS: atom_id res chain seq x y z
N CYS A 1 -13.58 7.69 -26.42
CA CYS A 1 -14.06 6.50 -27.15
C CYS A 1 -13.23 5.31 -26.71
N CYS A 2 -13.82 4.34 -26.02
CA CYS A 2 -13.20 3.03 -25.84
C CYS A 2 -13.55 2.24 -27.10
N LEU A 3 -12.55 1.81 -27.87
CA LEU A 3 -12.78 0.96 -29.03
C LEU A 3 -13.24 -0.42 -28.51
N PRO A 4 -14.34 -0.99 -29.04
CA PRO A 4 -14.79 -2.31 -28.60
C PRO A 4 -13.66 -3.33 -28.81
N GLY A 5 -13.31 -4.07 -27.75
CA GLY A 5 -12.19 -5.03 -27.76
C GLY A 5 -10.84 -4.48 -27.30
N CYS A 6 -10.77 -3.23 -26.85
CA CYS A 6 -9.58 -2.62 -26.23
C CYS A 6 -9.71 -2.48 -24.71
N GLU A 7 -10.65 -3.21 -24.10
CA GLU A 7 -10.76 -3.31 -22.64
C GLU A 7 -9.47 -3.92 -22.08
N CYS A 8 -9.00 -3.37 -20.96
CA CYS A 8 -7.81 -3.88 -20.31
C CYS A 8 -8.06 -5.31 -19.78
N VAL A 9 -7.05 -6.16 -19.88
CA VAL A 9 -7.08 -7.53 -19.39
C VAL A 9 -6.22 -7.60 -18.13
N TRP A 10 -6.79 -8.12 -17.06
CA TRP A 10 -6.07 -8.36 -15.82
C TRP A 10 -5.07 -9.49 -15.99
N THR A 11 -3.84 -9.29 -15.50
CA THR A 11 -2.86 -10.35 -15.37
C THR A 11 -3.26 -11.30 -14.24
N ASP A 12 -2.68 -12.49 -14.25
CA ASP A 12 -2.54 -13.26 -13.01
C ASP A 12 -1.80 -12.43 -11.96
N TRP A 13 -1.89 -12.87 -10.71
CA TRP A 13 -1.15 -12.23 -9.64
C TRP A 13 0.35 -12.46 -9.81
N ILE A 14 1.10 -11.37 -9.69
CA ILE A 14 2.53 -11.30 -9.84
C ILE A 14 3.12 -11.07 -8.45
N ASP A 15 4.08 -11.92 -8.11
CA ASP A 15 4.87 -11.91 -6.89
C ASP A 15 6.29 -12.29 -7.31
N VAL A 16 7.21 -11.32 -7.30
CA VAL A 16 8.61 -11.49 -7.75
C VAL A 16 9.63 -10.99 -6.72
N SER A 17 9.16 -10.37 -5.64
CA SER A 17 9.95 -9.80 -4.56
C SER A 17 9.44 -10.35 -3.24
N TYR A 18 10.35 -10.47 -2.26
CA TYR A 18 10.00 -10.97 -0.93
C TYR A 18 10.71 -10.13 0.13
N PRO A 19 10.01 -9.68 1.18
CA PRO A 19 10.63 -8.90 2.25
C PRO A 19 11.56 -9.75 3.11
N ASP A 20 12.79 -9.27 3.30
CA ASP A 20 13.72 -9.87 4.27
C ASP A 20 13.46 -9.28 5.65
N SER A 21 12.89 -10.10 6.54
CA SER A 21 12.61 -9.71 7.93
C SER A 21 13.85 -9.31 8.75
N SER A 22 15.06 -9.70 8.31
CA SER A 22 16.32 -9.41 9.01
C SER A 22 16.97 -8.10 8.57
N ASP A 23 16.53 -7.52 7.45
CA ASP A 23 17.11 -6.30 6.88
C ASP A 23 16.08 -5.16 6.79
N ARG A 24 16.36 -4.06 7.49
CA ARG A 24 15.52 -2.85 7.47
C ARG A 24 15.59 -2.11 6.13
N ASN A 25 16.64 -2.33 5.35
CA ASN A 25 16.81 -1.76 4.02
C ASN A 25 16.15 -2.62 2.93
N SER A 26 15.66 -3.81 3.29
CA SER A 26 14.80 -4.63 2.46
C SER A 26 13.34 -4.13 2.53
N GLY A 27 12.47 -4.83 1.82
CA GLY A 27 11.08 -4.50 1.66
C GLY A 27 10.48 -5.40 0.60
N ASP A 28 9.29 -5.03 0.15
CA ASP A 28 8.62 -5.73 -0.92
C ASP A 28 8.32 -4.81 -2.11
N TYR A 29 8.66 -5.27 -3.31
CA TYR A 29 8.89 -4.43 -4.49
C TYR A 29 8.35 -5.09 -5.76
N GLU A 30 7.04 -5.22 -5.84
CA GLU A 30 6.31 -5.59 -7.06
C GLU A 30 6.26 -4.42 -8.06
N THR A 31 7.44 -3.89 -8.42
CA THR A 31 7.58 -2.80 -9.38
C THR A 31 7.62 -3.34 -10.80
N PHE A 32 7.15 -2.58 -11.78
CA PHE A 32 7.22 -3.01 -13.19
C PHE A 32 8.65 -3.25 -13.68
N GLU A 33 9.64 -2.58 -13.08
CA GLU A 33 11.05 -2.84 -13.34
C GLU A 33 11.47 -4.22 -12.85
N ASN A 34 11.13 -4.58 -11.60
CA ASN A 34 11.46 -5.89 -11.03
C ASN A 34 10.72 -7.01 -11.75
N ILE A 35 9.45 -6.80 -12.11
CA ILE A 35 8.67 -7.77 -12.87
C ILE A 35 9.30 -8.03 -14.25
N LYS A 36 9.73 -6.99 -14.97
CA LYS A 36 10.45 -7.15 -16.25
C LYS A 36 11.81 -7.83 -16.08
N LYS A 37 12.51 -7.57 -14.98
CA LYS A 37 13.80 -8.23 -14.68
C LYS A 37 13.61 -9.73 -14.39
N SER A 38 12.55 -10.08 -13.67
CA SER A 38 12.21 -11.47 -13.32
C SER A 38 11.64 -12.22 -14.52
N ASN A 39 10.82 -11.54 -15.34
CA ASN A 39 10.20 -12.09 -16.53
C ASN A 39 10.30 -11.12 -17.71
N SER A 40 11.35 -11.29 -18.53
CA SER A 40 11.58 -10.48 -19.73
C SER A 40 10.47 -10.57 -20.79
N SER A 41 9.62 -11.60 -20.72
CA SER A 41 8.47 -11.77 -21.62
C SER A 41 7.20 -11.09 -21.12
N TRP A 42 7.20 -10.55 -19.89
CA TRP A 42 6.07 -9.78 -19.39
C TRP A 42 5.97 -8.43 -20.13
N VAL A 43 4.84 -8.20 -20.79
CA VAL A 43 4.60 -7.00 -21.59
C VAL A 43 3.26 -6.38 -21.19
N CYS A 44 3.32 -5.16 -20.65
CA CYS A 44 2.18 -4.29 -20.40
C CYS A 44 2.50 -2.91 -20.99
N VAL A 45 1.99 -2.63 -22.19
CA VAL A 45 2.31 -1.37 -22.89
C VAL A 45 1.69 -0.17 -22.18
N LYS A 46 0.48 -0.36 -21.65
CA LYS A 46 -0.25 0.62 -20.86
C LYS A 46 -0.98 -0.11 -19.73
N ALA A 47 -0.61 0.20 -18.50
CA ALA A 47 -1.38 -0.18 -17.33
C ALA A 47 -2.53 0.82 -17.18
N GLU A 48 -3.77 0.33 -17.21
CA GLU A 48 -4.97 1.15 -16.98
C GLU A 48 -5.40 1.13 -15.53
N ASN A 49 -5.13 0.02 -14.84
CA ASN A 49 -5.47 -0.15 -13.43
C ASN A 49 -4.51 -1.14 -12.76
N ILE A 50 -4.47 -1.11 -11.43
CA ILE A 50 -3.65 -1.98 -10.60
C ILE A 50 -4.48 -2.44 -9.40
N SER A 51 -4.30 -3.70 -9.01
CA SER A 51 -4.80 -4.25 -7.77
C SER A 51 -3.63 -4.79 -6.97
N CYS A 52 -3.56 -4.44 -5.69
CA CYS A 52 -2.52 -4.93 -4.79
C CYS A 52 -3.17 -5.62 -3.59
N ARG A 53 -2.59 -6.72 -3.14
CA ARG A 53 -3.04 -7.43 -1.93
C ARG A 53 -1.86 -8.09 -1.22
N ALA A 54 -2.00 -8.31 0.08
CA ALA A 54 -1.10 -9.21 0.80
C ALA A 54 -1.44 -10.66 0.46
N GLU A 55 -0.43 -11.49 0.20
CA GLU A 55 -0.61 -12.90 -0.18
C GLU A 55 -1.38 -13.68 0.89
N HIS A 56 -1.01 -13.53 2.15
CA HIS A 56 -1.64 -14.22 3.29
C HIS A 56 -2.93 -13.57 3.78
N TYR A 57 -3.25 -12.35 3.33
CA TYR A 57 -4.45 -11.62 3.73
C TYR A 57 -5.21 -11.06 2.51
N PRO A 58 -5.61 -11.91 1.54
CA PRO A 58 -6.15 -11.45 0.26
C PRO A 58 -7.52 -10.78 0.37
N ASN A 59 -8.23 -11.00 1.48
CA ASN A 59 -9.57 -10.46 1.75
C ASN A 59 -9.53 -9.18 2.61
N ILE A 60 -8.35 -8.76 3.08
CA ILE A 60 -8.19 -7.54 3.87
C ILE A 60 -7.71 -6.44 2.91
N PRO A 61 -8.42 -5.31 2.80
CA PRO A 61 -7.95 -4.18 2.01
C PRO A 61 -6.57 -3.71 2.49
N ILE A 62 -5.71 -3.32 1.56
CA ILE A 62 -4.33 -2.93 1.88
C ILE A 62 -4.25 -1.78 2.91
N ALA A 63 -5.22 -0.86 2.84
CA ALA A 63 -5.34 0.27 3.76
C ALA A 63 -5.65 -0.17 5.21
N ASP A 64 -6.27 -1.33 5.39
CA ASP A 64 -6.66 -1.86 6.70
C ASP A 64 -5.57 -2.75 7.33
N LEU A 65 -4.52 -3.10 6.59
CA LEU A 65 -3.39 -3.89 7.10
C LEU A 65 -2.52 -3.09 8.08
N GLY A 66 -2.61 -1.76 8.07
CA GLY A 66 -1.82 -0.88 8.93
C GLY A 66 -0.36 -0.72 8.50
N GLN A 67 -0.01 -1.14 7.28
CA GLN A 67 1.32 -0.98 6.69
C GLN A 67 1.37 0.24 5.77
N ILE A 68 2.53 0.87 5.69
CA ILE A 68 2.79 1.97 4.74
C ILE A 68 3.21 1.32 3.42
N VAL A 69 2.27 1.28 2.48
CA VAL A 69 2.46 0.66 1.16
C VAL A 69 2.00 1.62 0.08
N GLU A 70 2.83 1.81 -0.95
CA GLU A 70 2.45 2.48 -2.18
C GLU A 70 1.96 1.41 -3.17
N CYS A 71 0.74 1.59 -3.69
CA CYS A 71 0.18 0.79 -4.77
C CYS A 71 -0.27 1.74 -5.88
N ASN A 72 0.48 1.81 -6.97
CA ASN A 72 0.31 2.83 -7.99
C ASN A 72 0.44 2.24 -9.41
N VAL A 73 -0.45 2.65 -10.30
CA VAL A 73 -0.54 2.13 -11.69
C VAL A 73 0.68 2.48 -12.56
N ASN A 74 1.51 3.45 -12.15
CA ASN A 74 2.70 3.88 -12.87
C ASN A 74 3.98 3.18 -12.39
N THR A 75 4.06 2.81 -11.11
CA THR A 75 5.27 2.24 -10.49
C THR A 75 5.14 0.77 -10.13
N GLY A 76 3.93 0.32 -9.77
CA GLY A 76 3.66 -1.01 -9.20
C GLY A 76 3.37 -0.90 -7.70
N LEU A 77 3.89 -1.84 -6.91
CA LEU A 77 3.84 -1.77 -5.45
C LEU A 77 5.22 -1.60 -4.83
N ILE A 78 5.28 -0.78 -3.80
CA ILE A 78 6.48 -0.52 -2.99
C ILE A 78 6.09 -0.52 -1.52
N CYS A 79 6.74 -1.39 -0.76
CA CYS A 79 6.75 -1.40 0.69
C CYS A 79 8.21 -1.43 1.17
N ASN A 80 8.61 -0.54 2.07
CA ASN A 80 9.95 -0.58 2.67
C ASN A 80 9.87 -1.00 4.14
N ASN A 81 10.73 -1.93 4.57
CA ASN A 81 10.76 -2.38 5.97
C ASN A 81 11.05 -1.22 6.93
N ARG A 82 11.98 -0.33 6.57
CA ARG A 82 12.36 0.83 7.39
C ARG A 82 11.20 1.78 7.71
N ASP A 83 10.15 1.79 6.89
CA ASP A 83 9.00 2.68 7.05
C ASP A 83 7.90 2.03 7.92
N GLN A 84 7.96 0.71 8.13
CA GLN A 84 6.95 -0.02 8.90
C GLN A 84 7.13 0.18 10.40
N GLN A 85 6.00 0.29 11.09
CA GLN A 85 5.93 0.40 12.55
C GLN A 85 5.13 -0.77 13.10
N ILE A 86 5.37 -1.10 14.37
CA ILE A 86 4.52 -2.07 15.07
C ILE A 86 3.13 -1.46 15.24
N GLY A 87 2.10 -2.08 14.67
CA GLY A 87 0.73 -1.57 14.79
C GLY A 87 -0.25 -2.26 13.84
N GLY A 88 -1.55 -2.09 14.10
CA GLY A 88 -2.61 -2.72 13.30
C GLY A 88 -2.74 -4.23 13.56
N ILE A 89 -3.14 -4.98 12.52
CA ILE A 89 -3.30 -6.45 12.60
C ILE A 89 -1.93 -7.16 12.57
N ILE A 90 -0.88 -6.49 12.08
CA ILE A 90 0.45 -7.08 11.85
C ILE A 90 1.44 -6.63 12.93
N PRO A 91 1.89 -7.52 13.82
CA PRO A 91 2.70 -7.15 14.99
C PRO A 91 4.21 -6.98 14.70
N MET A 92 4.62 -6.91 13.42
CA MET A 92 6.03 -6.85 13.02
C MET A 92 6.33 -5.58 12.21
N PRO A 93 7.48 -4.89 12.47
CA PRO A 93 7.88 -3.69 11.73
C PRO A 93 8.58 -4.07 10.41
N VAL A 94 7.98 -4.97 9.63
CA VAL A 94 8.49 -5.45 8.33
C VAL A 94 7.32 -5.56 7.37
N CYS A 95 7.56 -5.36 6.09
CA CYS A 95 6.55 -5.54 5.05
C CYS A 95 5.99 -6.96 5.08
N LEU A 96 4.69 -7.09 4.80
CA LEU A 96 4.12 -8.36 4.39
C LEU A 96 4.59 -8.72 2.98
N ASN A 97 4.42 -9.99 2.60
CA ASN A 97 4.53 -10.38 1.21
C ASN A 97 3.29 -9.92 0.44
N TYR A 98 3.49 -9.09 -0.57
CA TYR A 98 2.44 -8.56 -1.43
C TYR A 98 2.53 -9.15 -2.82
N GLN A 99 1.43 -9.02 -3.54
CA GLN A 99 1.32 -9.39 -4.94
C GLN A 99 0.44 -8.39 -5.66
N ILE A 100 0.70 -8.19 -6.94
CA ILE A 100 -0.08 -7.27 -7.78
C ILE A 100 -0.74 -7.97 -8.95
N SER A 101 -1.89 -7.45 -9.38
CA SER A 101 -2.49 -7.76 -10.68
C SER A 101 -2.64 -6.45 -11.42
N VAL A 102 -2.34 -6.45 -12.72
CA VAL A 102 -2.32 -5.22 -13.54
C VAL A 102 -3.32 -5.38 -14.67
N CYS A 103 -4.18 -4.38 -14.87
CA CYS A 103 -5.08 -4.34 -16.01
C CYS A 103 -4.34 -3.69 -17.20
N CYS A 104 -3.91 -4.49 -18.15
CA CYS A 104 -3.11 -4.05 -19.28
C CYS A 104 -3.95 -3.91 -20.54
N THR A 105 -3.80 -2.79 -21.24
CA THR A 105 -4.38 -2.66 -22.58
C THR A 105 -3.80 -3.73 -23.51
N PRO A 106 -4.62 -4.42 -24.32
CA PRO A 106 -4.12 -5.38 -25.30
C PRO A 106 -3.05 -4.76 -26.20
N ASN A 107 -1.98 -5.51 -26.48
CA ASN A 107 -0.91 -5.06 -27.37
C ASN A 107 -1.34 -5.16 -28.84
N ARG A 108 -2.33 -4.35 -29.21
CA ARG A 108 -2.83 -4.19 -30.57
C ARG A 108 -2.74 -2.73 -30.98
N PRO A 109 -2.33 -2.45 -32.23
CA PRO A 109 -2.13 -1.07 -32.69
C PRO A 109 -3.41 -0.24 -32.63
N GLU A 110 -4.59 -0.83 -32.80
CA GLU A 110 -5.87 -0.12 -32.66
C GLU A 110 -6.17 0.32 -31.22
N CYS A 111 -5.61 -0.35 -30.20
CA CYS A 111 -5.87 -0.05 -28.80
C CYS A 111 -4.86 0.93 -28.18
N LEU A 112 -3.77 1.19 -28.90
CA LEU A 112 -2.71 2.08 -28.45
C LEU A 112 -2.97 3.49 -28.97
N PRO A 113 -2.80 4.53 -28.11
CA PRO A 113 -2.93 5.90 -28.58
C PRO A 113 -1.91 6.16 -29.69
N THR A 114 -2.39 6.64 -30.85
CA THR A 114 -1.52 7.05 -31.95
C THR A 114 -0.68 8.24 -31.48
N PRO A 115 0.65 8.25 -31.70
CA PRO A 115 1.46 9.43 -31.38
C PRO A 115 0.92 10.60 -32.22
N THR A 116 0.23 11.53 -31.57
CA THR A 116 -0.22 12.76 -32.23
C THR A 116 1.03 13.62 -32.39
N SER A 117 1.54 13.71 -33.63
CA SER A 117 2.47 14.78 -34.00
C SER A 117 1.74 16.11 -33.84
N SER A 118 1.85 16.72 -32.67
CA SER A 118 1.31 18.05 -32.40
C SER A 118 2.08 19.07 -33.24
N THR A 119 1.53 19.42 -34.40
CA THR A 119 1.91 20.64 -35.11
C THR A 119 1.40 21.82 -34.29
N THR A 120 2.30 22.46 -33.53
CA THR A 120 2.01 23.68 -32.78
C THR A 120 1.68 24.81 -33.76
N SER A 121 0.40 25.05 -34.03
CA SER A 121 -0.06 26.29 -34.63
C SER A 121 -0.21 27.33 -33.52
N SER A 122 0.81 28.19 -33.40
CA SER A 122 0.80 29.41 -32.62
C SER A 122 -0.32 30.33 -33.12
N SER A 123 -1.43 30.39 -32.38
CA SER A 123 -2.41 31.46 -32.53
C SER A 123 -2.33 32.36 -31.31
N SER A 124 -1.60 33.47 -31.49
CA SER A 124 -1.58 34.62 -30.60
C SER A 124 -2.97 35.24 -30.54
N SER A 125 -3.64 35.12 -29.39
CA SER A 125 -4.76 35.99 -29.04
C SER A 125 -4.39 36.77 -27.78
N SER A 126 -4.16 38.05 -28.00
CA SER A 126 -4.01 39.11 -27.00
C SER A 126 -5.37 39.49 -26.40
N THR A 127 -5.32 40.30 -25.33
CA THR A 127 -6.43 41.05 -24.66
C THR A 127 -7.35 40.22 -23.75
N THR A 128 -7.65 40.55 -22.48
CA THR A 128 -7.52 41.79 -21.68
C THR A 128 -7.54 41.44 -20.19
N SER A 129 -6.64 42.05 -19.42
CA SER A 129 -6.61 42.01 -17.95
C SER A 129 -7.85 42.68 -17.35
N ARG A 130 -8.62 41.97 -16.51
CA ARG A 130 -9.45 42.61 -15.49
C ARG A 130 -8.81 42.39 -14.12
N VAL A 131 -8.20 43.45 -13.63
CA VAL A 131 -7.83 43.64 -12.22
C VAL A 131 -9.13 43.69 -11.41
N SER A 132 -9.31 42.76 -10.48
CA SER A 132 -10.26 42.92 -9.36
C SER A 132 -9.45 43.03 -8.08
N THR A 133 -9.27 44.29 -7.67
CA THR A 133 -8.75 44.70 -6.37
C THR A 133 -9.85 44.51 -5.34
N ILE A 134 -9.69 43.58 -4.39
CA ILE A 134 -10.42 43.60 -3.12
C ILE A 134 -9.40 43.39 -2.00
N ALA A 135 -9.43 44.34 -1.07
CA ALA A 135 -8.44 44.60 -0.04
C ALA A 135 -8.25 43.46 0.99
N PRO A 136 -7.08 43.38 1.64
CA PRO A 136 -6.87 42.50 2.78
C PRO A 136 -7.62 43.04 4.00
N THR A 137 -8.56 42.25 4.53
CA THR A 137 -9.17 42.50 5.84
C THR A 137 -8.14 42.18 6.92
N THR A 138 -7.66 43.23 7.58
CA THR A 138 -6.84 43.19 8.79
C THR A 138 -7.67 42.65 9.96
N VAL A 139 -7.30 41.47 10.47
CA VAL A 139 -7.76 40.98 11.77
C VAL A 139 -6.65 41.24 12.79
N PRO A 140 -6.88 42.03 13.85
CA PRO A 140 -5.89 42.23 14.90
C PRO A 140 -5.67 40.94 15.69
N ALA A 141 -4.41 40.54 15.77
CA ALA A 141 -3.91 39.58 16.74
C ALA A 141 -4.09 40.14 18.16
N VAL A 142 -4.78 39.40 19.03
CA VAL A 142 -4.80 39.67 20.47
C VAL A 142 -4.01 38.57 21.17
N SER A 143 -3.04 39.03 21.95
CA SER A 143 -2.07 38.32 22.79
C SER A 143 -2.72 37.32 23.77
N PRO A 144 -1.96 36.32 24.27
CA PRO A 144 -2.49 35.29 25.15
C PRO A 144 -2.63 35.83 26.57
N ASN A 145 -3.83 35.69 27.17
CA ASN A 145 -4.00 35.94 28.59
C ASN A 145 -3.80 34.65 29.37
N GLU A 146 -2.84 34.75 30.28
CA GLU A 146 -2.50 33.82 31.35
C GLU A 146 -3.66 33.48 32.29
N THR A 147 -3.54 32.28 32.86
CA THR A 147 -3.91 31.89 34.23
C THR A 147 -5.38 31.89 34.62
N THR A 148 -5.91 30.68 34.85
CA THR A 148 -6.50 30.35 36.16
C THR A 148 -6.54 28.84 36.36
N THR A 149 -5.78 28.41 37.35
CA THR A 149 -5.87 27.13 38.05
C THR A 149 -7.29 26.91 38.56
N THR A 150 -7.86 25.72 38.36
CA THR A 150 -8.93 25.22 39.23
C THR A 150 -8.71 23.74 39.50
N THR A 151 -8.50 23.53 40.79
CA THR A 151 -8.25 22.33 41.57
C THR A 151 -9.47 21.42 41.59
N VAL A 152 -9.31 20.14 41.29
CA VAL A 152 -10.17 19.07 41.82
C VAL A 152 -9.30 17.87 42.24
N PRO A 153 -9.21 17.55 43.54
CA PRO A 153 -8.57 16.34 44.05
C PRO A 153 -9.53 15.12 44.08
N PRO A 154 -9.01 13.90 44.34
CA PRO A 154 -9.42 12.66 43.68
C PRO A 154 -10.45 11.82 44.46
N THR A 155 -11.22 11.00 43.73
CA THR A 155 -12.04 9.89 44.27
C THR A 155 -12.33 8.92 43.11
N GLY A 156 -12.20 7.60 43.20
CA GLY A 156 -11.82 6.74 44.30
C GLY A 156 -11.37 5.37 43.78
N THR A 157 -10.69 4.66 44.68
CA THR A 157 -10.33 3.26 44.63
C THR A 157 -11.50 2.34 44.28
N THR A 158 -11.26 1.32 43.45
CA THR A 158 -11.78 -0.03 43.69
C THR A 158 -10.82 -1.05 43.10
N SER A 159 -10.05 -1.68 43.97
CA SER A 159 -9.45 -2.98 43.74
C SER A 159 -10.55 -4.02 43.58
N ARG A 160 -10.47 -4.89 42.57
CA ARG A 160 -11.16 -6.18 42.62
C ARG A 160 -10.37 -7.25 41.86
N SER A 161 -9.53 -7.94 42.64
CA SER A 161 -9.32 -9.39 42.69
C SER A 161 -9.69 -10.24 41.47
N THR A 162 -8.66 -10.98 41.00
CA THR A 162 -8.62 -12.34 40.41
C THR A 162 -9.81 -13.26 40.77
N PRO A 163 -10.21 -14.20 39.89
CA PRO A 163 -9.50 -15.48 39.65
C PRO A 163 -9.62 -15.94 38.16
N ALA A 164 -9.06 -17.03 37.62
CA ALA A 164 -8.41 -18.23 38.11
C ALA A 164 -7.50 -18.79 37.01
N THR A 165 -6.41 -19.43 37.43
CA THR A 165 -5.59 -20.34 36.61
C THR A 165 -6.43 -21.55 36.18
N THR A 166 -6.49 -21.85 34.88
CA THR A 166 -6.99 -23.14 34.39
C THR A 166 -5.90 -23.79 33.56
N THR A 167 -5.21 -24.74 34.17
CA THR A 167 -4.31 -25.71 33.54
C THR A 167 -5.14 -26.80 32.85
N ILE A 168 -4.90 -27.02 31.56
CA ILE A 168 -5.41 -28.17 30.79
C ILE A 168 -4.21 -29.01 30.33
N PRO A 169 -4.31 -30.35 30.38
CA PRO A 169 -3.16 -31.24 30.40
C PRO A 169 -2.53 -31.49 29.02
N LEU A 170 -1.24 -31.79 29.08
CA LEU A 170 -0.39 -32.27 28.00
C LEU A 170 -0.98 -33.57 27.41
N SER A 171 -1.36 -33.54 26.13
CA SER A 171 -1.71 -34.74 25.38
C SER A 171 -0.43 -35.35 24.80
N SER A 172 -0.04 -36.50 25.34
CA SER A 172 1.08 -37.33 24.88
C SER A 172 0.69 -38.09 23.61
N THR A 173 1.35 -37.79 22.49
CA THR A 173 1.30 -38.59 21.26
C THR A 173 2.47 -39.60 21.26
N PRO A 174 2.25 -40.90 21.01
CA PRO A 174 3.35 -41.84 20.83
C PRO A 174 3.94 -41.71 19.42
N THR A 175 5.23 -41.41 19.33
CA THR A 175 5.99 -41.45 18.07
C THR A 175 6.31 -42.91 17.73
N ALA A 176 5.82 -43.36 16.56
CA ALA A 176 6.15 -44.65 15.98
C ALA A 176 7.63 -44.72 15.59
N THR A 177 8.30 -45.80 15.99
CA THR A 177 9.65 -46.18 15.60
C THR A 177 9.61 -46.77 14.19
N THR A 178 10.22 -46.11 13.21
CA THR A 178 10.48 -46.71 11.90
C THR A 178 11.90 -47.27 11.90
N SER A 179 11.99 -48.59 11.97
CA SER A 179 13.22 -49.37 11.83
C SER A 179 13.74 -49.31 10.39
N SER A 180 15.00 -48.93 10.26
CA SER A 180 15.84 -49.11 9.09
C SER A 180 16.07 -50.60 8.79
N THR A 181 15.92 -51.01 7.54
CA THR A 181 16.51 -52.27 7.06
C THR A 181 17.12 -52.03 5.68
N SER A 182 18.45 -51.97 5.66
CA SER A 182 19.27 -52.24 4.47
C SER A 182 19.45 -53.75 4.35
N ALA A 183 19.06 -54.31 3.21
CA ALA A 183 19.71 -55.40 2.49
C ALA A 183 18.99 -55.56 1.15
#